data_AF-A0A8X6V6T8-F1
#
_entry.id   AF-A0A8X6V6T8-F1
#
_cell.length_a   1.000
_cell.length_b   1.000
_cell.length_c   1.000
_cell.angle_alpha   90.00
_cell.angle_beta   90.00
_cell.angle_gamma   90.00
#
_symmetry.space_group_name_H-M   'P 1'
#
loop_
_entity.id
_entity.type
_entity.pdbx_description
1 polymer ?
#
loop_
_entity_poly.entity_id
_entity_poly.type
_entity_poly.pdbx_seq_one_letter_code
_entity_poly.pdbx_strand_id
1 'polypeptide(L)'
;MNRSVENKSCIVCKDQTLHPIFRCKRFLELNPEKRLDLVRLHKLCELCLRKNHKRMQCTSTYVCPCGKKHSRSLCTAAIDDRKKWVIPSAELPVLTNPEDRESNVVDSSTQNTVLSSTASQHRKNVLISTGSVFLRNNEGRELKCPVIFDSASNINISRKMCDFLGIAIEKINSSVSGLNSLKQNLKGKTNTLISNKSGTFRENVEFFVTEKITGLTPSVTLDVSEIKIPEFLELSDPYFYEAKEIHALLNADIFFRIIKDNVYKVNKELLFRETEFGWIAGGRLQGTNTNNFSCYFLKDNDSVDDTLKLFFELESLGIKDDPCYRKDDQAMNIFKETVQYNNNRYVVELPFRKHWNELSNNISVSKQRFQSLWGRLRRDKTLYTQYKETIQDLNQGIIEKVMKLM
;
A
#
# COMPACT_ATOMS: atom_id res chain seq x y z
N MET A 1 28.84 9.09 36.84
CA MET A 1 28.14 7.81 36.64
C MET A 1 28.45 7.31 35.23
N ASN A 2 29.22 6.22 35.16
CA ASN A 2 29.71 5.61 33.92
C ASN A 2 28.56 5.13 33.04
N ARG A 3 28.45 5.65 31.81
CA ARG A 3 27.76 4.95 30.73
C ARG A 3 28.66 3.79 30.32
N SER A 4 28.31 2.58 30.74
CA SER A 4 28.94 1.35 30.26
C SER A 4 28.79 1.29 28.75
N VAL A 5 29.91 1.42 28.03
CA VAL A 5 30.02 1.11 26.61
C VAL A 5 29.78 -0.38 26.47
N GLU A 6 28.56 -0.78 26.14
CA GLU A 6 28.27 -2.18 25.81
C GLU A 6 29.04 -2.53 24.54
N ASN A 7 30.10 -3.31 24.72
CA ASN A 7 30.90 -3.89 23.66
C ASN A 7 29.96 -4.76 22.80
N LYS A 8 29.65 -4.32 21.57
CA LYS A 8 28.68 -4.97 20.69
C LYS A 8 29.29 -6.21 20.02
N SER A 9 29.54 -7.26 20.79
CA SER A 9 30.03 -8.55 20.29
C SER A 9 28.88 -9.50 19.96
N CYS A 10 29.12 -10.42 19.03
CA CYS A 10 28.15 -11.47 18.72
C CYS A 10 28.02 -12.44 19.90
N ILE A 11 26.79 -12.72 20.35
CA ILE A 11 26.56 -13.56 21.53
C ILE A 11 26.98 -15.03 21.36
N VAL A 12 27.15 -15.51 20.12
CA VAL A 12 27.49 -16.91 19.82
C VAL A 12 29.00 -17.10 19.60
N CYS A 13 29.63 -16.31 18.73
CA CYS A 13 31.07 -16.43 18.47
C CYS A 13 31.92 -15.53 19.36
N LYS A 14 31.32 -14.59 20.11
CA LYS A 14 32.01 -13.59 20.95
C LYS A 14 33.04 -12.75 20.20
N ASP A 15 32.94 -12.70 18.87
CA ASP A 15 33.78 -11.90 18.01
C ASP A 15 33.46 -10.40 18.18
N GLN A 16 34.45 -9.54 17.96
CA GLN A 16 34.37 -8.09 18.18
C GLN A 16 33.47 -7.39 17.16
N THR A 17 33.12 -8.07 16.06
CA THR A 17 32.21 -7.55 15.04
C THR A 17 30.76 -7.94 15.34
N LEU A 18 29.88 -6.93 15.44
CA LEU A 18 28.46 -7.18 15.58
C LEU A 18 27.88 -7.68 14.25
N HIS A 19 27.31 -8.87 14.25
CA HIS A 19 26.59 -9.39 13.10
C HIS A 19 25.30 -10.14 13.50
N PRO A 20 24.32 -10.22 12.59
CA PRO A 20 23.13 -11.03 12.83
C PRO A 20 23.46 -12.51 13.06
N ILE A 21 22.67 -13.17 13.92
CA ILE A 21 22.90 -14.57 14.31
C ILE A 21 22.78 -15.53 13.14
N PHE A 22 21.88 -15.24 12.18
CA PHE A 22 21.76 -16.04 10.96
C PHE A 22 22.99 -15.98 10.03
N ARG A 23 23.93 -15.06 10.27
CA ARG A 23 25.22 -14.97 9.56
C ARG A 23 26.42 -15.44 10.40
N CYS A 24 26.19 -15.91 11.63
CA CYS A 24 27.26 -16.39 12.50
C CYS A 24 27.76 -17.77 12.03
N LYS A 25 29.02 -17.86 11.58
CA LYS A 25 29.62 -19.15 11.14
C LYS A 25 29.54 -20.23 12.22
N ARG A 26 29.97 -19.90 13.45
CA ARG A 26 29.92 -20.81 14.60
C ARG A 26 28.51 -21.28 14.96
N PHE A 27 27.49 -20.45 14.71
CA PHE A 27 26.08 -20.85 14.88
C PHE A 27 25.64 -21.82 13.78
N LEU A 28 26.05 -21.58 12.53
CA LEU A 28 25.73 -22.42 11.38
C LEU A 28 26.53 -23.74 11.33
N GLU A 29 27.63 -23.88 12.07
CA GLU A 29 28.34 -25.15 12.21
C GLU A 29 27.64 -26.13 13.18
N LEU A 30 26.79 -25.61 14.08
CA LEU A 30 26.04 -26.45 15.00
C LEU A 30 24.89 -27.17 14.29
N ASN A 31 24.51 -28.34 14.80
CA ASN A 31 23.30 -29.02 14.33
C ASN A 31 22.03 -28.23 14.75
N PRO A 32 20.88 -28.44 14.08
CA PRO A 32 19.66 -27.67 14.35
C PRO A 32 19.17 -27.73 15.81
N GLU A 33 19.35 -28.86 16.49
CA GLU A 33 18.97 -29.03 17.90
C GLU A 33 19.81 -28.12 18.81
N LYS A 34 21.15 -28.17 18.68
CA LYS A 34 22.06 -27.29 19.43
C LYS A 34 21.84 -25.82 19.12
N ARG A 35 21.43 -25.47 17.89
CA ARG A 35 21.05 -24.09 17.53
C ARG A 35 19.78 -23.65 18.27
N LEU A 36 18.78 -24.54 18.39
CA LEU A 36 17.54 -24.25 19.11
C LEU A 36 17.82 -24.06 20.60
N ASP A 37 18.69 -24.87 21.19
CA ASP A 37 19.12 -24.73 22.59
C ASP A 37 19.79 -23.37 22.84
N LEU A 38 20.69 -22.94 21.95
CA LEU A 38 21.31 -21.60 22.04
C LEU A 38 20.30 -20.46 21.89
N VAL A 39 19.34 -20.59 20.97
CA VAL A 39 18.27 -19.60 20.77
C VAL A 39 17.44 -19.45 22.04
N ARG A 40 17.12 -20.57 22.71
CA ARG A 40 16.38 -20.57 23.97
C ARG A 40 17.22 -20.03 25.13
N LEU A 41 18.47 -20.48 25.27
CA LEU A 41 19.41 -20.04 26.30
C LEU A 41 19.60 -18.51 26.28
N HIS A 42 19.75 -17.93 25.09
CA HIS A 42 19.94 -16.50 24.90
C HIS A 42 18.65 -15.71 24.66
N LYS A 43 17.48 -16.33 24.83
CA LYS A 43 16.15 -15.71 24.70
C LYS A 43 15.96 -14.98 23.37
N LEU A 44 16.45 -15.57 22.29
CA LEU A 44 16.26 -15.08 20.93
C LEU A 44 14.91 -15.53 20.38
N CYS A 45 14.35 -14.74 19.47
CA CYS A 45 13.17 -15.14 18.72
C CYS A 45 13.49 -16.33 17.81
N GLU A 46 12.76 -17.44 17.95
CA GLU A 46 12.93 -18.65 17.11
C GLU A 46 12.64 -18.40 15.63
N LEU A 47 12.02 -17.27 15.26
CA LEU A 47 11.72 -16.92 13.88
C LEU A 47 12.78 -16.03 13.21
N CYS A 48 13.17 -14.93 13.86
CA CYS A 48 14.08 -13.94 13.29
C CYS A 48 15.48 -13.90 13.93
N LEU A 49 15.70 -14.70 14.97
CA LEU A 49 16.95 -14.79 15.74
C LEU A 49 17.42 -13.46 16.37
N ARG A 50 16.49 -12.53 16.63
CA ARG A 50 16.76 -11.25 17.31
C ARG A 50 16.32 -11.30 18.77
N LYS A 51 16.90 -10.40 19.59
CA LYS A 51 16.52 -10.19 20.99
C LYS A 51 15.22 -9.36 21.10
N ASN A 52 14.70 -9.23 22.32
CA ASN A 52 13.61 -8.33 22.75
C ASN A 52 12.18 -8.74 22.41
N HIS A 53 11.97 -9.91 21.79
CA HIS A 53 10.62 -10.44 21.59
C HIS A 53 10.63 -11.97 21.46
N LYS A 54 9.52 -12.62 21.81
CA LYS A 54 9.30 -14.05 21.56
C LYS A 54 8.73 -14.26 20.16
N ARG A 55 8.74 -15.51 19.68
CA ARG A 55 8.17 -15.92 18.37
C ARG A 55 6.76 -15.38 18.12
N MET A 56 5.89 -15.42 19.15
CA MET A 56 4.49 -14.96 19.05
C MET A 56 4.35 -13.45 18.87
N GLN A 57 5.39 -12.68 19.19
CA GLN A 57 5.45 -11.22 19.10
C GLN A 57 6.35 -10.77 17.94
N CYS A 58 6.77 -11.71 17.08
CA CYS A 58 7.63 -11.42 15.94
C CYS A 58 6.80 -10.86 14.80
N THR A 59 7.20 -9.69 14.28
CA THR A 59 6.59 -9.07 13.09
C THR A 59 7.03 -9.71 11.77
N SER A 60 8.02 -10.62 11.81
CA SER A 60 8.46 -11.35 10.63
C SER A 60 7.34 -12.28 10.14
N THR A 61 6.98 -12.15 8.86
CA THR A 61 6.02 -13.02 8.18
C THR A 61 6.66 -14.28 7.61
N TYR A 62 7.96 -14.49 7.84
CA TYR A 62 8.70 -15.65 7.33
C TYR A 62 8.04 -16.97 7.76
N VAL A 63 7.93 -17.91 6.82
CA VAL A 63 7.50 -19.29 7.06
C VAL A 63 8.59 -20.19 6.49
N CYS A 64 9.08 -21.12 7.31
CA CYS A 64 10.10 -22.07 6.87
C CYS A 64 9.53 -23.00 5.79
N PRO A 65 10.31 -23.46 4.80
CA PRO A 65 9.84 -24.38 3.77
C PRO A 65 9.18 -25.68 4.26
N CYS A 66 9.43 -26.08 5.52
CA CYS A 66 8.72 -27.19 6.15
C CYS A 66 7.28 -26.84 6.60
N GLY A 67 6.78 -25.64 6.28
CA GLY A 67 5.44 -25.15 6.64
C GLY A 67 5.30 -24.59 8.06
N LYS A 68 6.36 -24.57 8.87
CA LYS A 68 6.31 -24.09 10.27
C LYS A 68 6.98 -22.72 10.44
N LYS A 69 6.51 -21.94 11.42
CA LYS A 69 7.11 -20.64 11.79
C LYS A 69 8.34 -20.85 12.68
N HIS A 70 9.51 -20.87 12.06
CA HIS A 70 10.84 -20.82 12.70
C HIS A 70 11.89 -20.38 11.66
N SER A 71 13.08 -19.95 12.09
CA SER A 71 14.21 -19.64 11.19
C SER A 71 14.68 -20.90 10.44
N ARG A 72 14.99 -20.81 9.14
CA ARG A 72 15.50 -21.96 8.35
C ARG A 72 16.64 -22.71 9.03
N SER A 73 17.51 -21.98 9.73
CA SER A 73 18.65 -22.53 10.46
C SER A 73 18.25 -23.45 11.62
N LEU A 74 17.00 -23.43 12.07
CA LEU A 74 16.48 -24.28 13.17
C LEU A 74 15.64 -25.46 12.66
N CYS A 75 15.50 -25.61 11.35
CA CYS A 75 14.66 -26.67 10.77
C CYS A 75 15.36 -28.03 10.87
N THR A 76 14.66 -29.02 11.43
CA THR A 76 15.08 -30.44 11.49
C THR A 76 14.41 -31.32 10.44
N ALA A 77 13.41 -30.80 9.71
CA ALA A 77 12.77 -31.55 8.64
C ALA A 77 13.74 -31.75 7.46
N ALA A 78 13.79 -32.97 6.91
CA ALA A 78 14.51 -33.26 5.68
C ALA A 78 13.86 -32.48 4.53
N ILE A 79 14.49 -31.38 4.12
CA ILE A 79 14.10 -30.60 2.96
C ILE A 79 14.92 -31.14 1.79
N ASP A 80 14.28 -31.64 0.72
CA ASP A 80 14.94 -32.12 -0.50
C ASP A 80 15.79 -30.99 -1.10
N ASP A 81 17.12 -31.14 -1.10
CA ASP A 81 18.11 -30.13 -1.49
C ASP A 81 18.12 -29.82 -3.01
N ARG A 82 17.22 -30.43 -3.80
CA ARG A 82 17.15 -30.24 -5.26
C ARG A 82 16.43 -28.99 -5.75
N LYS A 83 15.94 -28.12 -4.87
CA LYS A 83 15.57 -26.74 -5.23
C LYS A 83 16.64 -25.77 -4.73
N LYS A 84 17.74 -25.66 -5.48
CA LYS A 84 18.70 -24.55 -5.31
C LYS A 84 18.00 -23.24 -5.66
N TRP A 85 17.65 -22.47 -4.64
CA TRP A 85 17.34 -21.05 -4.80
C TRP A 85 18.64 -20.27 -4.73
N VAL A 86 18.89 -19.46 -5.76
CA VAL A 86 20.04 -18.57 -5.90
C VAL A 86 20.04 -17.56 -4.75
N ILE A 87 21.14 -17.52 -3.99
CA ILE A 87 21.40 -16.47 -3.00
C ILE A 87 21.85 -15.23 -3.79
N PRO A 88 21.23 -14.04 -3.64
CA PRO A 88 21.84 -12.81 -4.10
C PRO A 88 23.07 -12.53 -3.22
N SER A 89 24.26 -12.78 -3.75
CA SER A 89 25.51 -12.29 -3.15
C SER A 89 25.52 -10.77 -3.23
N ALA A 90 25.73 -10.12 -2.09
CA ALA A 90 26.06 -8.71 -2.05
C ALA A 90 27.51 -8.55 -2.52
N GLU A 91 27.71 -8.10 -3.75
CA GLU A 91 29.00 -7.56 -4.19
C GLU A 91 28.93 -6.03 -4.20
N LEU A 92 29.99 -5.43 -3.66
CA LEU A 92 30.24 -3.98 -3.63
C LEU A 92 30.38 -3.45 -5.06
N PRO A 93 29.88 -2.24 -5.37
CA PRO A 93 29.97 -1.68 -6.71
C PRO A 93 31.42 -1.26 -6.99
N VAL A 94 32.03 -1.89 -8.01
CA VAL A 94 33.20 -1.37 -8.72
C VAL A 94 32.69 -0.53 -9.89
N LEU A 95 33.23 0.68 -9.99
CA LEU A 95 33.01 1.64 -11.06
C LEU A 95 33.36 1.05 -12.43
N THR A 96 32.48 1.19 -13.43
CA THR A 96 32.83 1.41 -14.85
C THR A 96 31.57 1.77 -15.67
N ASN A 97 31.65 2.89 -16.40
CA ASN A 97 30.77 3.27 -17.54
C ASN A 97 30.97 2.28 -18.72
N PRO A 98 30.20 2.26 -19.85
CA PRO A 98 29.32 3.30 -20.44
C PRO A 98 28.03 2.82 -21.18
N GLU A 99 27.27 3.80 -21.69
CA GLU A 99 26.50 3.84 -22.95
C GLU A 99 25.19 3.02 -23.18
N ASP A 100 24.13 3.79 -23.46
CA ASP A 100 23.03 3.60 -24.42
C ASP A 100 22.14 2.34 -24.36
N ARG A 101 20.91 2.51 -23.84
CA ARG A 101 19.67 2.61 -24.64
C ARG A 101 18.42 2.68 -23.74
N GLU A 102 17.67 3.77 -23.92
CA GLU A 102 16.39 4.04 -23.28
C GLU A 102 15.26 3.15 -23.81
N SER A 103 14.47 2.60 -22.88
CA SER A 103 13.00 2.61 -22.94
C SER A 103 12.45 2.26 -21.55
N ASN A 104 12.24 3.29 -20.71
CA ASN A 104 11.68 3.16 -19.38
C ASN A 104 10.14 3.16 -19.43
N VAL A 105 9.53 2.01 -19.10
CA VAL A 105 8.18 1.94 -18.56
C VAL A 105 8.33 1.75 -17.04
N VAL A 106 8.18 2.81 -16.28
CA VAL A 106 8.27 2.78 -14.81
C VAL A 106 6.93 2.31 -14.25
N ASP A 107 6.89 1.06 -13.79
CA ASP A 107 5.78 0.51 -13.00
C ASP A 107 5.92 0.98 -11.54
N SER A 108 5.27 2.10 -11.21
CA SER A 108 5.22 2.61 -9.84
C SER A 108 4.14 1.86 -9.06
N SER A 109 4.55 0.85 -8.29
CA SER A 109 3.67 0.14 -7.36
C SER A 109 3.53 0.93 -6.05
N THR A 110 2.57 1.86 -6.01
CA THR A 110 2.17 2.53 -4.78
C THR A 110 1.51 1.51 -3.84
N GLN A 111 2.22 1.14 -2.76
CA GLN A 111 1.65 0.36 -1.68
C GLN A 111 0.73 1.26 -0.84
N ASN A 112 -0.59 1.16 -1.04
CA ASN A 112 -1.57 1.80 -0.18
C ASN A 112 -1.46 1.25 1.25
N THR A 113 -1.03 2.08 2.18
CA THR A 113 -0.84 1.70 3.58
C THR A 113 -2.18 1.74 4.30
N VAL A 114 -2.67 0.57 4.75
CA VAL A 114 -3.87 0.47 5.59
C VAL A 114 -3.53 0.93 7.00
N LEU A 115 -4.08 2.06 7.42
CA LEU A 115 -3.96 2.57 8.78
C LEU A 115 -5.20 2.18 9.58
N SER A 116 -5.06 1.19 10.46
CA SER A 116 -6.09 0.90 11.46
C SER A 116 -6.16 2.07 12.45
N SER A 117 -7.22 2.87 12.40
CA SER A 117 -7.46 3.87 13.43
C SER A 117 -7.97 3.18 14.70
N THR A 118 -7.15 3.10 15.75
CA THR A 118 -7.62 2.78 17.09
C THR A 118 -8.23 4.04 17.72
N ALA A 119 -9.50 4.31 17.46
CA ALA A 119 -10.22 5.32 18.23
C ALA A 119 -10.46 4.75 19.64
N SER A 120 -9.78 5.29 20.66
CA SER A 120 -9.86 4.88 22.06
C SER A 120 -11.15 5.34 22.75
N GLN A 121 -12.31 5.05 22.15
CA GLN A 121 -13.60 5.27 22.80
C GLN A 121 -14.46 4.03 22.64
N HIS A 122 -14.84 3.45 23.77
CA HIS A 122 -15.79 2.37 23.97
C HIS A 122 -16.81 2.23 22.82
N ARG A 123 -16.49 1.39 21.83
CA ARG A 123 -17.43 1.02 20.77
C ARG A 123 -17.74 -0.46 20.86
N LYS A 124 -18.98 -0.75 20.50
CA LYS A 124 -19.70 -1.97 20.77
C LYS A 124 -19.37 -3.01 19.68
N ASN A 125 -19.29 -4.30 20.04
CA ASN A 125 -19.05 -5.41 19.09
C ASN A 125 -20.23 -5.52 18.10
N VAL A 126 -20.11 -4.89 16.92
CA VAL A 126 -21.10 -4.98 15.84
C VAL A 126 -20.76 -6.17 14.95
N LEU A 127 -21.73 -7.04 14.73
CA LEU A 127 -21.66 -8.11 13.74
C LEU A 127 -22.00 -7.56 12.36
N ILE A 128 -21.13 -7.85 11.40
CA ILE A 128 -21.37 -7.63 9.98
C ILE A 128 -22.14 -8.85 9.46
N SER A 129 -23.01 -8.64 8.48
CA SER A 129 -23.76 -9.68 7.78
C SER A 129 -22.83 -10.65 7.03
N THR A 130 -22.24 -11.59 7.74
CA THR A 130 -21.41 -12.66 7.19
C THR A 130 -22.22 -13.96 7.05
N GLY A 131 -21.81 -14.80 6.11
CA GLY A 131 -22.40 -16.11 5.91
C GLY A 131 -21.49 -17.01 5.10
N SER A 132 -22.05 -18.12 4.61
CA SER A 132 -21.35 -19.03 3.71
C SER A 132 -22.14 -19.28 2.45
N VAL A 133 -21.47 -19.22 1.31
CA VAL A 133 -22.00 -19.64 0.00
C VAL A 133 -21.16 -20.80 -0.54
N PHE A 134 -21.68 -21.51 -1.53
CA PHE A 134 -20.92 -22.50 -2.27
C PHE A 134 -20.50 -21.92 -3.62
N LEU A 135 -19.21 -21.99 -3.95
CA LEU A 135 -18.67 -21.56 -5.23
C LEU A 135 -18.34 -22.77 -6.09
N ARG A 136 -18.79 -22.75 -7.35
CA ARG A 136 -18.49 -23.82 -8.30
C ARG A 136 -17.12 -23.63 -8.94
N ASN A 137 -16.28 -24.65 -8.84
CA ASN A 137 -14.96 -24.68 -9.45
C ASN A 137 -15.02 -25.15 -10.93
N ASN A 138 -13.89 -25.10 -11.65
CA ASN A 138 -13.82 -25.51 -13.06
C ASN A 138 -14.13 -26.99 -13.32
N GLU A 139 -14.00 -27.84 -12.29
CA GLU A 139 -14.34 -29.27 -12.35
C GLU A 139 -15.81 -29.53 -11.97
N GLY A 140 -16.59 -28.48 -11.68
CA GLY A 140 -17.97 -28.57 -11.26
C GLY A 140 -18.21 -28.92 -9.79
N ARG A 141 -17.16 -28.97 -8.96
CA ARG A 141 -17.27 -29.14 -7.51
C ARG A 141 -17.66 -27.83 -6.84
N GLU A 142 -18.53 -27.91 -5.84
CA GLU A 142 -18.99 -26.78 -5.03
C GLU A 142 -18.17 -26.69 -3.74
N LEU A 143 -17.51 -25.56 -3.49
CA LEU A 143 -16.69 -25.32 -2.30
C LEU A 143 -17.30 -24.23 -1.43
N LYS A 144 -17.41 -24.51 -0.13
CA LYS A 144 -17.90 -23.56 0.87
C LYS A 144 -16.94 -22.37 1.00
N CYS A 145 -17.49 -21.17 0.88
CA CYS A 145 -16.78 -19.90 0.87
C CYS A 145 -17.41 -18.96 1.92
N PRO A 146 -16.65 -18.53 2.94
CA PRO A 146 -17.05 -17.46 3.85
C PRO A 146 -17.15 -16.13 3.12
N VAL A 147 -18.30 -15.46 3.25
CA VAL A 147 -18.61 -14.20 2.56
C VAL A 147 -19.09 -13.12 3.50
N ILE A 148 -18.91 -11.87 3.06
CA ILE A 148 -19.69 -10.73 3.54
C ILE A 148 -20.80 -10.46 2.53
N PHE A 149 -22.03 -10.31 3.01
CA PHE A 149 -23.14 -9.75 2.24
C PHE A 149 -23.19 -8.25 2.52
N ASP A 150 -22.84 -7.45 1.52
CA ASP A 150 -22.60 -6.01 1.67
C ASP A 150 -23.64 -5.19 0.91
N SER A 151 -24.48 -4.48 1.67
CA SER A 151 -25.51 -3.57 1.12
C SER A 151 -24.97 -2.26 0.56
N ALA A 152 -23.68 -1.95 0.75
CA ALA A 152 -23.10 -0.65 0.39
C ALA A 152 -22.12 -0.72 -0.79
N SER A 153 -21.84 -1.90 -1.35
CA SER A 153 -21.00 -2.07 -2.53
C SER A 153 -21.82 -2.28 -3.79
N ASN A 154 -21.29 -1.83 -4.92
CA ASN A 154 -21.85 -2.02 -6.25
C ASN A 154 -21.20 -3.18 -7.03
N ILE A 155 -20.09 -3.73 -6.54
CA ILE A 155 -19.35 -4.81 -7.19
C ILE A 155 -19.12 -5.98 -6.25
N ASN A 156 -19.06 -7.19 -6.81
CA ASN A 156 -18.64 -8.35 -6.04
C ASN A 156 -17.11 -8.46 -6.09
N ILE A 157 -16.52 -8.81 -4.97
CA ILE A 157 -15.07 -8.94 -4.84
C ILE A 157 -14.75 -10.32 -4.33
N SER A 158 -13.80 -11.00 -4.97
CA SER A 158 -13.24 -12.25 -4.48
C SER A 158 -11.75 -12.03 -4.19
N ARG A 159 -11.23 -12.72 -3.19
CA ARG A 159 -9.78 -12.87 -3.05
C ARG A 159 -9.26 -13.62 -4.29
N LYS A 160 -7.95 -13.82 -4.43
CA LYS A 160 -7.35 -14.88 -5.26
C LYS A 160 -7.78 -16.31 -4.83
N MET A 161 -9.08 -16.53 -4.60
CA MET A 161 -9.75 -17.81 -4.46
C MET A 161 -9.77 -18.56 -5.79
N CYS A 162 -9.63 -17.83 -6.90
CA CYS A 162 -9.45 -18.39 -8.24
C CYS A 162 -8.29 -19.39 -8.29
N ASP A 163 -7.20 -19.14 -7.56
CA ASP A 163 -6.04 -20.04 -7.49
C ASP A 163 -6.41 -21.38 -6.82
N PHE A 164 -7.28 -21.35 -5.79
CA PHE A 164 -7.75 -22.54 -5.08
C PHE A 164 -8.87 -23.28 -5.82
N LEU A 165 -9.73 -22.54 -6.52
CA LEU A 165 -10.84 -23.08 -7.30
C LEU A 165 -10.42 -23.46 -8.73
N GLY A 166 -9.19 -23.15 -9.13
CA GLY A 166 -8.70 -23.35 -10.49
C GLY A 166 -9.50 -22.58 -11.55
N ILE A 167 -10.22 -21.52 -11.17
CA ILE A 167 -11.09 -20.76 -12.08
C ILE A 167 -10.24 -19.79 -12.89
N ALA A 168 -10.51 -19.70 -14.19
CA ALA A 168 -9.80 -18.78 -15.07
C ALA A 168 -10.04 -17.32 -14.65
N ILE A 169 -8.95 -16.56 -14.59
CA ILE A 169 -8.97 -15.12 -14.32
C ILE A 169 -8.79 -14.40 -15.66
N GLU A 170 -9.78 -13.59 -16.02
CA GLU A 170 -9.67 -12.65 -17.13
C GLU A 170 -8.87 -11.43 -16.65
N LYS A 171 -7.82 -11.06 -17.40
CA LYS A 171 -7.03 -9.86 -17.10
C LYS A 171 -7.81 -8.62 -17.47
N ILE A 172 -7.95 -7.71 -16.52
CA ILE A 172 -8.60 -6.41 -16.70
C ILE A 172 -7.74 -5.31 -16.10
N ASN A 173 -8.10 -4.05 -16.39
CA ASN A 173 -7.53 -2.89 -15.71
C ASN A 173 -8.68 -1.97 -15.31
N SER A 174 -9.30 -2.25 -14.17
CA SER A 174 -10.45 -1.50 -13.66
C SER A 174 -10.12 -0.92 -12.30
N SER A 175 -10.50 0.34 -12.08
CA SER A 175 -10.30 1.00 -10.79
C SER A 175 -11.57 0.94 -9.95
N VAL A 176 -11.45 0.50 -8.70
CA VAL A 176 -12.54 0.51 -7.72
C VAL A 176 -12.27 1.59 -6.73
N SER A 177 -13.28 2.44 -6.49
CA SER A 177 -13.19 3.53 -5.52
C SER A 177 -13.97 3.17 -4.26
N GLY A 178 -13.34 3.35 -3.10
CA GLY A 178 -13.97 3.19 -1.79
C GLY A 178 -14.33 4.52 -1.15
N LEU A 179 -14.57 4.47 0.18
CA LEU A 179 -14.73 5.65 1.02
C LEU A 179 -13.51 6.58 0.85
N ASN A 180 -13.73 7.91 0.82
CA ASN A 180 -12.70 8.92 0.58
C ASN A 180 -12.04 8.87 -0.81
N SER A 181 -12.76 8.41 -1.84
CA SER A 181 -12.29 8.36 -3.24
C SER A 181 -11.02 7.53 -3.46
N LEU A 182 -10.72 6.63 -2.52
CA LEU A 182 -9.54 5.77 -2.56
C LEU A 182 -9.68 4.75 -3.68
N LYS A 183 -8.78 4.86 -4.67
CA LYS A 183 -8.77 4.01 -5.85
C LYS A 183 -7.84 2.83 -5.65
N GLN A 184 -8.36 1.64 -5.93
CA GLN A 184 -7.59 0.42 -6.07
C GLN A 184 -7.77 -0.12 -7.49
N ASN A 185 -6.67 -0.31 -8.20
CA ASN A 185 -6.70 -0.94 -9.52
C ASN A 185 -6.75 -2.47 -9.37
N LEU A 186 -7.80 -3.06 -9.92
CA LEU A 186 -8.03 -4.50 -9.98
C LEU A 186 -7.56 -5.02 -11.34
N LYS A 187 -6.73 -6.06 -11.28
CA LYS A 187 -6.03 -6.62 -12.44
C LYS A 187 -6.70 -7.87 -13.01
N GLY A 188 -7.77 -8.34 -12.38
CA GLY A 188 -8.43 -9.58 -12.75
C GLY A 188 -9.90 -9.59 -12.40
N LYS A 189 -10.68 -10.31 -13.21
CA LYS A 189 -12.07 -10.66 -12.91
C LYS A 189 -12.34 -12.12 -13.25
N THR A 190 -13.40 -12.68 -12.70
CA THR A 190 -13.81 -14.05 -12.96
C THR A 190 -15.31 -14.20 -12.81
N ASN A 191 -15.89 -15.21 -13.46
CA ASN A 191 -17.30 -15.56 -13.33
C ASN A 191 -17.42 -16.95 -12.73
N THR A 192 -18.23 -17.10 -11.69
CA THR A 192 -18.52 -18.39 -11.07
C THR A 192 -19.95 -18.48 -10.59
N LEU A 193 -20.45 -19.72 -10.48
CA LEU A 193 -21.77 -19.99 -9.93
C LEU A 193 -21.69 -19.99 -8.41
N ILE A 194 -22.53 -19.17 -7.77
CA ILE A 194 -22.80 -19.23 -6.34
C ILE A 194 -24.06 -20.07 -6.09
N SER A 195 -24.07 -20.87 -5.03
CA SER A 195 -25.24 -21.67 -4.64
C SER A 195 -25.39 -21.76 -3.13
N ASN A 196 -26.63 -21.97 -2.68
CA ASN A 196 -26.91 -22.33 -1.29
C ASN A 196 -26.78 -23.84 -1.07
N LYS A 197 -26.78 -24.27 0.21
CA LYS A 197 -26.56 -25.67 0.59
C LYS A 197 -27.59 -26.64 0.00
N SER A 198 -28.85 -26.21 -0.16
CA SER A 198 -29.93 -27.01 -0.73
C SER A 198 -29.93 -27.01 -2.26
N GLY A 199 -29.17 -26.11 -2.90
CA GLY A 199 -29.16 -25.88 -4.34
C GLY A 199 -30.42 -25.19 -4.89
N THR A 200 -31.33 -24.70 -4.02
CA THR A 200 -32.55 -23.99 -4.44
C THR A 200 -32.27 -22.58 -4.95
N PHE A 201 -31.19 -21.96 -4.47
CA PHE A 201 -30.69 -20.69 -4.97
C PHE A 201 -29.38 -20.93 -5.72
N ARG A 202 -29.30 -20.45 -6.97
CA ARG A 202 -28.12 -20.53 -7.83
C ARG A 202 -28.04 -19.33 -8.75
N GLU A 203 -26.85 -18.76 -8.86
CA GLU A 203 -26.64 -17.58 -9.72
C GLU A 203 -25.20 -17.49 -10.21
N ASN A 204 -25.01 -17.10 -11.48
CA ASN A 204 -23.68 -16.76 -12.00
C ASN A 204 -23.32 -15.34 -11.62
N VAL A 205 -22.17 -15.17 -10.97
CA VAL A 205 -21.73 -13.90 -10.41
C VAL A 205 -20.35 -13.55 -10.94
N GLU A 206 -20.21 -12.32 -11.44
CA GLU A 206 -18.92 -11.72 -11.78
C GLU A 206 -18.26 -11.18 -10.51
N PHE A 207 -17.03 -11.61 -10.26
CA PHE A 207 -16.18 -11.16 -9.18
C PHE A 207 -14.96 -10.44 -9.72
N PHE A 208 -14.68 -9.26 -9.17
CA PHE A 208 -13.36 -8.65 -9.32
C PHE A 208 -12.38 -9.28 -8.33
N VAL A 209 -11.16 -9.54 -8.79
CA VAL A 209 -10.15 -10.27 -8.02
C VAL A 209 -9.17 -9.31 -7.35
N THR A 210 -9.03 -9.45 -6.03
CA THR A 210 -8.07 -8.71 -5.21
C THR A 210 -7.20 -9.67 -4.37
N GLU A 211 -6.08 -9.20 -3.84
CA GLU A 211 -5.24 -9.99 -2.94
C GLU A 211 -5.86 -10.11 -1.53
N LYS A 212 -6.63 -9.11 -1.13
CA LYS A 212 -7.27 -9.05 0.18
C LYS A 212 -8.56 -8.22 0.09
N ILE A 213 -9.61 -8.70 0.76
CA ILE A 213 -10.91 -8.02 0.88
C ILE A 213 -10.93 -7.22 2.18
N THR A 214 -10.80 -7.93 3.30
CA THR A 214 -10.75 -7.40 4.66
C THR A 214 -9.75 -8.24 5.46
N GLY A 215 -9.45 -7.87 6.71
CA GLY A 215 -8.84 -8.81 7.64
C GLY A 215 -9.87 -9.71 8.31
N LEU A 216 -9.60 -10.13 9.54
CA LEU A 216 -10.49 -11.07 10.23
C LEU A 216 -11.85 -10.42 10.49
N THR A 217 -12.92 -11.16 10.21
CA THR A 217 -14.30 -10.74 10.45
C THR A 217 -15.03 -11.83 11.24
N PRO A 218 -15.41 -11.57 12.51
CA PRO A 218 -15.02 -10.41 13.33
C PRO A 218 -13.50 -10.29 13.53
N SER A 219 -13.01 -9.11 13.96
CA SER A 219 -11.57 -8.88 14.15
C SER A 219 -10.98 -9.68 15.32
N VAL A 220 -11.82 -10.12 16.25
CA VAL A 220 -11.52 -10.99 17.38
C VAL A 220 -12.69 -11.95 17.58
N THR A 221 -12.42 -13.18 18.05
CA THR A 221 -13.48 -14.13 18.38
C THR A 221 -14.31 -13.57 19.53
N LEU A 222 -15.63 -13.53 19.32
CA LEU A 222 -16.58 -12.95 20.26
C LEU A 222 -17.16 -14.05 21.14
N ASP A 223 -17.34 -13.74 22.43
CA ASP A 223 -18.03 -14.63 23.35
C ASP A 223 -19.54 -14.59 23.10
N VAL A 224 -20.12 -15.75 22.83
CA VAL A 224 -21.54 -15.95 22.55
C VAL A 224 -22.17 -16.96 23.50
N SER A 225 -21.50 -17.31 24.60
CA SER A 225 -21.91 -18.39 25.52
C SER A 225 -23.29 -18.16 26.14
N GLU A 226 -23.67 -16.90 26.35
CA GLU A 226 -24.98 -16.52 26.93
C GLU A 226 -26.10 -16.43 25.89
N ILE A 227 -25.78 -16.58 24.59
CA ILE A 227 -26.73 -16.42 23.50
C ILE A 227 -27.39 -17.75 23.21
N LYS A 228 -28.68 -17.82 23.54
CA LYS A 228 -29.52 -18.96 23.19
C LYS A 228 -30.02 -18.80 21.76
N ILE A 229 -29.33 -19.45 20.82
CA ILE A 229 -29.76 -19.58 19.43
C ILE A 229 -30.64 -20.82 19.33
N PRO A 230 -31.93 -20.71 18.94
CA PRO A 230 -32.77 -21.87 18.74
C PRO A 230 -32.24 -22.80 17.64
N GLU A 231 -32.36 -24.11 17.85
CA GLU A 231 -31.89 -25.13 16.90
C GLU A 231 -32.61 -25.09 15.56
N PHE A 232 -33.82 -24.53 15.49
CA PHE A 232 -34.55 -24.40 14.23
C PHE A 232 -33.95 -23.35 13.27
N LEU A 233 -33.07 -22.47 13.75
CA LEU A 233 -32.39 -21.48 12.91
C LEU A 233 -31.21 -22.14 12.21
N GLU A 234 -31.39 -22.54 10.94
CA GLU A 234 -30.28 -22.97 10.10
C GLU A 234 -29.40 -21.77 9.74
N LEU A 235 -28.37 -21.51 10.56
CA LEU A 235 -27.44 -20.40 10.36
C LEU A 235 -26.66 -20.56 9.05
N SER A 236 -26.53 -19.47 8.30
CA SER A 236 -25.67 -19.43 7.11
C SER A 236 -24.21 -19.74 7.46
N ASP A 237 -23.82 -19.29 8.65
CA ASP A 237 -22.51 -19.51 9.21
C ASP A 237 -22.63 -19.79 10.72
N PRO A 238 -22.54 -21.07 11.14
CA PRO A 238 -22.59 -21.44 12.56
C PRO A 238 -21.48 -20.82 13.41
N TYR A 239 -20.40 -20.36 12.78
CA TYR A 239 -19.22 -19.80 13.43
C TYR A 239 -19.10 -18.29 13.17
N PHE A 240 -20.22 -17.57 13.00
CA PHE A 240 -20.24 -16.13 12.70
C PHE A 240 -19.51 -15.26 13.73
N TYR A 241 -19.28 -15.79 14.93
CA TYR A 241 -18.60 -15.13 16.05
C TYR A 241 -17.08 -15.38 16.06
N GLU A 242 -16.56 -16.31 15.27
CA GLU A 242 -15.13 -16.65 15.25
C GLU A 242 -14.35 -15.70 14.34
N ALA A 243 -13.19 -15.20 14.81
CA ALA A 243 -12.32 -14.39 13.98
C ALA A 243 -11.71 -15.21 12.84
N LYS A 244 -12.20 -14.96 11.62
CA LYS A 244 -11.78 -15.71 10.43
C LYS A 244 -11.67 -14.82 9.20
N GLU A 245 -10.98 -15.35 8.20
CA GLU A 245 -10.82 -14.68 6.93
C GLU A 245 -12.07 -14.82 6.06
N ILE A 246 -12.43 -13.71 5.40
CA ILE A 246 -13.48 -13.68 4.39
C ILE A 246 -12.84 -13.77 3.00
N HIS A 247 -13.47 -14.56 2.14
CA HIS A 247 -12.93 -14.90 0.82
C HIS A 247 -13.70 -14.25 -0.33
N ALA A 248 -14.96 -13.87 -0.12
CA ALA A 248 -15.71 -13.06 -1.08
C ALA A 248 -16.62 -12.03 -0.41
N LEU A 249 -16.97 -10.99 -1.15
CA LEU A 249 -17.91 -9.95 -0.80
C LEU A 249 -18.96 -9.89 -1.91
N LEU A 250 -20.22 -10.04 -1.52
CA LEU A 250 -21.38 -9.97 -2.41
C LEU A 250 -22.03 -8.61 -2.26
N ASN A 251 -22.31 -7.98 -3.40
CA ASN A 251 -22.73 -6.60 -3.50
C ASN A 251 -24.19 -6.36 -3.09
N ALA A 252 -24.61 -5.09 -3.16
CA ALA A 252 -25.93 -4.65 -2.77
C ALA A 252 -27.04 -5.32 -3.60
N ASP A 253 -26.83 -5.51 -4.91
CA ASP A 253 -27.80 -6.17 -5.78
C ASP A 253 -28.11 -7.59 -5.28
N ILE A 254 -27.08 -8.40 -5.05
CA ILE A 254 -27.27 -9.76 -4.51
C ILE A 254 -27.83 -9.69 -3.09
N PHE A 255 -27.30 -8.82 -2.22
CA PHE A 255 -27.75 -8.65 -0.84
C PHE A 255 -29.26 -8.44 -0.74
N PHE A 256 -29.81 -7.50 -1.52
CA PHE A 256 -31.23 -7.17 -1.47
C PHE A 256 -32.12 -8.23 -2.13
N ARG A 257 -31.59 -9.09 -3.00
CA ARG A 257 -32.34 -10.20 -3.59
C ARG A 257 -32.41 -11.44 -2.70
N ILE A 258 -31.39 -11.68 -1.89
CA ILE A 258 -31.31 -12.90 -1.05
C ILE A 258 -31.96 -12.74 0.31
N ILE A 259 -32.16 -11.49 0.78
CA ILE A 259 -32.70 -11.19 2.10
C ILE A 259 -34.22 -11.45 2.10
N LYS A 260 -34.70 -12.20 3.10
CA LYS A 260 -36.13 -12.49 3.28
C LYS A 260 -36.72 -11.62 4.38
N ASP A 261 -38.03 -11.65 4.56
CA ASP A 261 -38.73 -10.80 5.54
C ASP A 261 -38.58 -11.27 7.00
N ASN A 262 -38.34 -12.55 7.20
CA ASN A 262 -38.30 -13.15 8.53
C ASN A 262 -37.11 -12.65 9.36
N VAL A 263 -37.40 -12.27 10.61
CA VAL A 263 -36.41 -11.79 11.61
C VAL A 263 -36.64 -12.52 12.91
N TYR A 264 -35.57 -13.09 13.46
CA TYR A 264 -35.55 -13.60 14.82
C TYR A 264 -34.76 -12.62 15.70
N LYS A 265 -35.46 -11.91 16.58
CA LYS A 265 -34.83 -10.95 17.51
C LYS A 265 -34.40 -11.69 18.78
N VAL A 266 -33.11 -11.75 19.05
CA VAL A 266 -32.58 -12.28 20.31
C VAL A 266 -32.80 -11.28 21.43
N ASN A 267 -32.50 -10.01 21.17
CA ASN A 267 -32.73 -8.90 22.07
C ASN A 267 -32.91 -7.60 21.28
N LYS A 268 -32.89 -6.44 21.94
CA LYS A 268 -33.06 -5.12 21.29
C LYS A 268 -31.93 -4.78 20.30
N GLU A 269 -30.76 -5.40 20.44
CA GLU A 269 -29.57 -5.05 19.67
C GLU A 269 -29.08 -6.19 18.75
N LEU A 270 -29.36 -7.45 19.06
CA LEU A 270 -28.97 -8.63 18.28
C LEU A 270 -30.19 -9.29 17.62
N LEU A 271 -30.06 -9.57 16.32
CA LEU A 271 -31.06 -10.30 15.55
C LEU A 271 -30.40 -11.26 14.56
N PHE A 272 -31.21 -12.22 14.10
CA PHE A 272 -30.92 -13.03 12.93
C PHE A 272 -31.94 -12.69 11.84
N ARG A 273 -31.45 -12.52 10.61
CA ARG A 273 -32.28 -12.26 9.43
C ARG A 273 -32.19 -13.47 8.52
N GLU A 274 -33.33 -13.95 8.02
CA GLU A 274 -33.35 -15.06 7.09
C GLU A 274 -32.88 -14.60 5.70
N THR A 275 -32.10 -15.45 5.03
CA THR A 275 -31.68 -15.26 3.64
C THR A 275 -31.79 -16.59 2.87
N GLU A 276 -31.62 -16.53 1.55
CA GLU A 276 -31.47 -17.73 0.70
C GLU A 276 -30.30 -18.66 1.12
N PHE A 277 -29.32 -18.14 1.87
CA PHE A 277 -28.17 -18.89 2.35
C PHE A 277 -28.26 -19.31 3.82
N GLY A 278 -29.43 -19.18 4.44
CA GLY A 278 -29.66 -19.42 5.86
C GLY A 278 -29.72 -18.13 6.68
N TRP A 279 -29.81 -18.27 7.99
CA TRP A 279 -29.94 -17.13 8.91
C TRP A 279 -28.59 -16.45 9.15
N ILE A 280 -28.51 -15.15 8.89
CA ILE A 280 -27.32 -14.33 9.12
C ILE A 280 -27.49 -13.53 10.42
N ALA A 281 -26.42 -13.44 11.20
CA ALA A 281 -26.41 -12.62 12.41
C ALA A 281 -26.22 -11.14 12.04
N GLY A 282 -26.91 -10.25 12.76
CA GLY A 282 -26.78 -8.82 12.58
C GLY A 282 -27.03 -8.05 13.88
N GLY A 283 -26.41 -6.89 13.98
CA GLY A 283 -26.55 -6.03 15.15
C GLY A 283 -25.41 -6.21 16.15
N ARG A 284 -25.68 -6.07 17.45
CA ARG A 284 -24.64 -5.94 18.47
C ARG A 284 -24.70 -7.05 19.50
N LEU A 285 -23.52 -7.57 19.81
CA LEU A 285 -23.32 -8.48 20.93
C LEU A 285 -23.13 -7.68 22.22
N GLN A 286 -23.92 -8.00 23.24
CA GLN A 286 -23.73 -7.44 24.58
C GLN A 286 -22.54 -8.14 25.23
N GLY A 287 -21.45 -7.40 25.48
CA GLY A 287 -20.20 -7.97 26.01
C GLY A 287 -19.17 -6.88 26.29
N THR A 288 -18.22 -7.16 27.18
CA THR A 288 -17.23 -6.22 27.72
C THR A 288 -16.43 -5.49 26.64
N ASN A 289 -16.15 -4.22 26.89
CA ASN A 289 -15.40 -3.32 26.01
C ASN A 289 -14.11 -3.97 25.49
N THR A 290 -14.06 -4.28 24.20
CA THR A 290 -12.83 -4.68 23.52
C THR A 290 -12.15 -3.41 22.98
N ASN A 291 -10.88 -3.20 23.32
CA ASN A 291 -10.12 -2.01 22.88
C ASN A 291 -9.53 -2.15 21.46
N ASN A 292 -9.74 -3.28 20.79
CA ASN A 292 -9.15 -3.59 19.50
C ASN A 292 -10.23 -3.88 18.45
N PHE A 293 -10.58 -2.85 17.69
CA PHE A 293 -11.32 -2.99 16.45
C PHE A 293 -10.48 -2.46 15.31
N SER A 294 -10.40 -3.22 14.23
CA SER A 294 -9.90 -2.71 12.96
C SER A 294 -11.08 -2.11 12.20
N CYS A 295 -11.21 -0.79 12.21
CA CYS A 295 -11.88 -0.14 11.12
C CYS A 295 -10.85 -0.02 9.99
N TYR A 296 -11.09 -0.72 8.88
CA TYR A 296 -10.20 -0.67 7.73
C TYR A 296 -10.40 0.66 7.01
N PHE A 297 -9.75 1.70 7.54
CA PHE A 297 -9.54 2.93 6.82
C PHE A 297 -8.18 2.83 6.12
N LEU A 298 -8.22 2.86 4.79
CA LEU A 298 -7.07 3.37 4.07
C LEU A 298 -7.04 4.87 4.37
N LYS A 299 -5.95 5.37 4.95
CA LYS A 299 -5.76 6.81 5.03
C LYS A 299 -5.20 7.24 3.68
N ASP A 300 -5.84 8.22 3.08
CA ASP A 300 -5.22 9.04 2.05
C ASP A 300 -4.10 9.82 2.74
N ASN A 301 -2.85 9.38 2.58
CA ASN A 301 -1.81 10.38 2.52
C ASN A 301 -1.97 10.93 1.11
N ASP A 302 -2.34 12.21 0.99
CA ASP A 302 -2.14 12.97 -0.25
C ASP A 302 -0.83 12.46 -0.84
N SER A 303 -0.96 11.78 -1.97
CA SER A 303 0.13 10.96 -2.45
C SER A 303 1.32 11.89 -2.62
N VAL A 304 2.53 11.42 -2.30
CA VAL A 304 3.74 12.17 -2.63
C VAL A 304 3.70 12.59 -4.10
N ASP A 305 3.02 11.81 -4.95
CA ASP A 305 2.66 12.12 -6.34
C ASP A 305 1.77 13.36 -6.49
N ASP A 306 0.69 13.56 -5.74
CA ASP A 306 -0.15 14.78 -5.87
C ASP A 306 0.57 16.02 -5.35
N THR A 307 1.38 15.86 -4.30
CA THR A 307 2.23 16.94 -3.79
C THR A 307 3.37 17.25 -4.78
N LEU A 308 3.98 16.24 -5.39
CA LEU A 308 4.96 16.37 -6.48
C LEU A 308 4.33 16.97 -7.71
N LYS A 309 3.10 16.59 -8.05
CA LYS A 309 2.38 17.07 -9.22
C LYS A 309 2.00 18.53 -9.04
N LEU A 310 1.50 18.91 -7.87
CA LEU A 310 1.28 20.31 -7.51
C LEU A 310 2.61 21.09 -7.48
N PHE A 311 3.68 20.50 -6.95
CA PHE A 311 5.02 21.09 -6.93
C PHE A 311 5.53 21.35 -8.36
N PHE A 312 5.47 20.35 -9.24
CA PHE A 312 5.86 20.49 -10.64
C PHE A 312 4.91 21.42 -11.40
N GLU A 313 3.61 21.39 -11.17
CA GLU A 313 2.66 22.32 -11.80
C GLU A 313 2.92 23.77 -11.38
N LEU A 314 3.32 24.00 -10.13
CA LEU A 314 3.72 25.31 -9.62
C LEU A 314 5.09 25.76 -10.17
N GLU A 315 6.08 24.85 -10.26
CA GLU A 315 7.36 25.15 -10.93
C GLU A 315 7.19 25.36 -12.45
N SER A 316 6.19 24.71 -13.06
CA SER A 316 5.86 24.81 -14.49
C SER A 316 4.97 26.00 -14.83
N LEU A 317 4.69 26.91 -13.89
CA LEU A 317 3.92 28.13 -14.15
C LEU A 317 4.62 28.99 -15.22
N GLY A 318 4.14 28.88 -16.45
CA GLY A 318 4.68 29.60 -17.63
C GLY A 318 5.34 28.69 -18.67
N ILE A 319 5.53 27.39 -18.37
CA ILE A 319 6.05 26.40 -19.31
C ILE A 319 4.98 25.32 -19.50
N LYS A 320 4.00 25.60 -20.35
CA LYS A 320 3.10 24.57 -20.86
C LYS A 320 3.47 24.26 -22.30
N ASP A 321 3.54 22.97 -22.61
CA ASP A 321 3.68 22.52 -23.98
C ASP A 321 2.34 22.67 -24.69
N ASP A 322 2.32 23.50 -25.73
CA ASP A 322 1.18 23.64 -26.61
C ASP A 322 1.10 22.37 -27.48
N PRO A 323 0.03 21.55 -27.36
CA PRO A 323 -0.08 20.28 -28.08
C PRO A 323 -0.19 20.45 -29.61
N CYS A 324 -0.29 21.69 -30.11
CA CYS A 324 -0.40 21.98 -31.54
C CYS A 324 0.94 22.35 -32.23
N TYR A 325 2.08 22.31 -31.52
CA TYR A 325 3.33 22.89 -32.04
C TYR A 325 4.43 21.84 -32.22
N ARG A 326 4.75 21.46 -33.48
CA ARG A 326 5.96 20.67 -33.80
C ARG A 326 7.20 21.53 -33.57
N LYS A 327 7.71 21.54 -32.35
CA LYS A 327 8.84 22.38 -31.91
C LYS A 327 10.14 22.10 -32.67
N ASP A 328 10.31 20.88 -33.15
CA ASP A 328 11.58 20.44 -33.75
C ASP A 328 11.81 21.05 -35.14
N ASP A 329 10.74 21.44 -35.85
CA ASP A 329 10.84 21.95 -37.22
C ASP A 329 11.27 23.43 -37.28
N GLN A 330 10.74 24.30 -36.39
CA GLN A 330 11.02 25.74 -36.46
C GLN A 330 12.40 26.13 -35.90
N ALA A 331 12.81 25.54 -34.78
CA ALA A 331 14.14 25.81 -34.21
C ALA A 331 15.26 25.33 -35.14
N MET A 332 15.04 24.20 -35.82
CA MET A 332 15.95 23.67 -36.82
C MET A 332 16.00 24.56 -38.08
N ASN A 333 14.88 25.14 -38.49
CA ASN A 333 14.85 26.10 -39.60
C ASN A 333 15.61 27.39 -39.26
N ILE A 334 15.37 27.98 -38.08
CA ILE A 334 16.10 29.18 -37.62
C ILE A 334 17.60 28.88 -37.55
N PHE A 335 18.00 27.73 -37.01
CA PHE A 335 19.40 27.31 -36.99
C PHE A 335 20.01 27.25 -38.39
N LYS A 336 19.33 26.59 -39.35
CA LYS A 336 19.80 26.46 -40.73
C LYS A 336 19.89 27.81 -41.46
N GLU A 337 18.96 28.72 -41.19
CA GLU A 337 18.90 30.04 -41.84
C GLU A 337 19.90 31.04 -41.26
N THR A 338 20.20 30.95 -39.95
CA THR A 338 20.96 31.99 -39.23
C THR A 338 22.38 31.58 -38.85
N VAL A 339 22.75 30.30 -39.01
CA VAL A 339 24.12 29.85 -38.73
C VAL A 339 25.11 30.51 -39.69
N GLN A 340 26.06 31.24 -39.14
CA GLN A 340 27.13 31.91 -39.86
C GLN A 340 28.48 31.59 -39.23
N TYR A 341 29.53 31.56 -40.05
CA TYR A 341 30.90 31.39 -39.56
C TYR A 341 31.62 32.73 -39.59
N ASN A 342 31.78 33.35 -38.42
CA ASN A 342 32.38 34.68 -38.26
C ASN A 342 33.50 34.61 -37.20
N ASN A 343 34.64 35.24 -37.47
CA ASN A 343 35.76 35.38 -36.52
C ASN A 343 36.19 34.04 -35.86
N ASN A 344 36.40 33.00 -36.66
CA ASN A 344 36.77 31.64 -36.21
C ASN A 344 35.72 30.94 -35.30
N ARG A 345 34.47 31.41 -35.25
CA ARG A 345 33.40 30.79 -34.47
C ARG A 345 32.11 30.70 -35.26
N TYR A 346 31.32 29.67 -34.96
CA TYR A 346 29.94 29.63 -35.41
C TYR A 346 29.12 30.56 -34.54
N VAL A 347 28.37 31.45 -35.20
CA VAL A 347 27.40 32.34 -34.60
C VAL A 347 26.04 31.93 -35.14
N VAL A 348 25.07 31.78 -34.26
CA VAL A 348 23.70 31.41 -34.61
C VAL A 348 22.75 32.31 -33.83
N GLU A 349 21.62 32.66 -34.44
CA GLU A 349 20.59 33.42 -33.76
C GLU A 349 19.89 32.53 -32.71
N LEU A 350 19.47 33.13 -31.59
CA LEU A 350 18.74 32.40 -30.56
C LEU A 350 17.34 32.05 -31.09
N PRO A 351 16.96 30.75 -31.12
CA PRO A 351 15.67 30.34 -31.66
C PRO A 351 14.55 30.60 -30.63
N PHE A 352 13.98 31.80 -30.68
CA PHE A 352 12.81 32.11 -29.86
C PHE A 352 11.54 31.43 -30.41
N ARG A 353 10.69 30.91 -29.52
CA ARG A 353 9.40 30.29 -29.90
C ARG A 353 8.41 31.29 -30.54
N LYS A 354 8.54 32.57 -30.19
CA LYS A 354 7.78 33.73 -30.68
C LYS A 354 8.74 34.93 -30.74
N HIS A 355 8.49 35.93 -31.59
CA HIS A 355 9.38 37.10 -31.60
C HIS A 355 9.41 37.78 -30.22
N TRP A 356 10.58 38.26 -29.80
CA TRP A 356 10.80 38.83 -28.47
C TRP A 356 9.92 40.05 -28.17
N ASN A 357 9.44 40.74 -29.21
CA ASN A 357 8.52 41.87 -29.12
C ASN A 357 7.09 41.48 -28.71
N GLU A 358 6.73 40.19 -28.74
CA GLU A 358 5.44 39.68 -28.25
C GLU A 358 5.43 39.43 -26.74
N LEU A 359 6.58 39.47 -26.08
CA LEU A 359 6.66 39.33 -24.63
C LEU A 359 6.04 40.56 -23.96
N SER A 360 4.92 40.35 -23.27
CA SER A 360 4.30 41.41 -22.47
C SER A 360 5.27 41.90 -21.40
N ASN A 361 5.33 43.22 -21.17
CA ASN A 361 6.17 43.74 -20.10
C ASN A 361 5.66 43.22 -18.73
N ASN A 362 6.59 42.88 -17.85
CA ASN A 362 6.29 42.41 -16.49
C ASN A 362 6.39 43.52 -15.45
N ILE A 363 6.39 44.79 -15.87
CA ILE A 363 6.68 45.95 -15.02
C ILE A 363 5.68 46.06 -13.86
N SER A 364 4.39 45.88 -14.14
CA SER A 364 3.32 45.95 -13.14
C SER A 364 3.51 44.90 -12.04
N VAL A 365 3.74 43.65 -12.44
CA VAL A 365 3.97 42.51 -11.54
C VAL A 365 5.26 42.69 -10.73
N SER A 366 6.35 43.09 -11.38
CA SER A 366 7.64 43.35 -10.73
C SER A 366 7.53 44.47 -9.70
N LYS A 367 6.83 45.56 -10.03
CA LYS A 367 6.59 46.68 -9.11
C LYS A 367 5.76 46.27 -7.90
N GLN A 368 4.71 45.48 -8.10
CA GLN A 368 3.87 44.99 -7.01
C GLN A 368 4.62 44.04 -6.07
N ARG A 369 5.44 43.13 -6.64
CA ARG A 369 6.34 42.25 -5.88
C ARG A 369 7.36 43.06 -5.07
N PHE A 370 7.96 44.08 -5.67
CA PHE A 370 8.89 44.98 -4.98
C PHE A 370 8.21 45.71 -3.82
N GLN A 371 7.01 46.26 -4.02
CA GLN A 371 6.26 46.95 -2.96
C GLN A 371 5.90 46.01 -1.79
N SER A 372 5.49 44.78 -2.09
CA SER A 372 5.19 43.77 -1.08
C SER A 372 6.44 43.36 -0.29
N LEU A 373 7.55 43.13 -0.99
CA LEU A 373 8.85 42.85 -0.38
C LEU A 373 9.28 44.01 0.52
N TRP A 374 9.21 45.24 0.02
CA TRP A 374 9.55 46.44 0.77
C TRP A 374 8.69 46.59 2.04
N GLY A 375 7.39 46.31 1.95
CA GLY A 375 6.49 46.31 3.10
C GLY A 375 6.81 45.23 4.14
N ARG A 376 7.38 44.09 3.73
CA ARG A 376 7.89 43.06 4.65
C ARG A 376 9.19 43.51 5.31
N LEU A 377 10.15 44.00 4.52
CA LEU A 377 11.45 44.47 5.02
C LEU A 377 11.30 45.64 6.00
N ARG A 378 10.33 46.54 5.80
CA ARG A 378 10.08 47.66 6.73
C ARG A 378 9.52 47.21 8.08
N ARG A 379 8.78 46.10 8.12
CA ARG A 379 8.19 45.55 9.35
C ARG A 379 9.15 44.67 10.13
N ASP A 380 10.06 44.00 9.44
CA ASP A 380 11.03 43.07 10.02
C ASP A 380 12.46 43.55 9.80
N LYS A 381 13.06 44.14 10.85
CA LYS A 381 14.43 44.65 10.82
C LYS A 381 15.48 43.56 10.64
N THR A 382 15.24 42.36 11.15
CA THR A 382 16.19 41.24 11.04
C THR A 382 16.25 40.76 9.60
N LEU A 383 15.09 40.58 8.97
CA LEU A 383 14.99 40.23 7.56
C LEU A 383 15.62 41.30 6.66
N TYR A 384 15.44 42.59 6.98
CA TYR A 384 16.08 43.68 6.25
C TYR A 384 17.61 43.61 6.29
N THR A 385 18.20 43.35 7.45
CA THR A 385 19.65 43.23 7.59
C THR A 385 20.19 42.06 6.75
N GLN A 386 19.58 40.88 6.84
CA GLN A 386 19.97 39.70 6.05
C GLN A 386 19.84 39.93 4.54
N TYR A 387 18.74 40.57 4.12
CA TYR A 387 18.52 40.92 2.72
C TYR A 387 19.58 41.90 2.20
N LYS A 388 19.94 42.91 3.01
CA LYS A 388 20.97 43.88 2.68
C LYS A 388 22.35 43.24 2.52
N GLU A 389 22.74 42.37 3.44
CA GLU A 389 24.02 41.63 3.38
C GLU A 389 24.09 40.78 2.12
N THR A 390 23.02 40.04 1.81
CA THR A 390 22.96 39.21 0.58
C THR A 390 23.12 40.03 -0.70
N ILE A 391 22.48 41.20 -0.78
CA ILE A 391 22.62 42.10 -1.95
C ILE A 391 24.04 42.67 -2.06
N GLN A 392 24.71 42.91 -0.93
CA GLN A 392 26.10 43.36 -0.92
C GLN A 392 27.05 42.27 -1.41
N ASP A 393 26.81 41.01 -1.03
CA ASP A 393 27.60 39.86 -1.50
C ASP A 393 27.47 39.65 -3.02
N LEU A 394 26.30 39.91 -3.58
CA LEU A 394 26.07 39.80 -5.02
C LEU A 394 26.84 40.87 -5.84
N ASN A 395 27.30 41.96 -5.22
CA ASN A 395 28.19 42.94 -5.85
C ASN A 395 29.64 42.44 -6.01
N GLN A 396 29.97 41.23 -5.53
CA GLN A 396 31.29 40.60 -5.68
C GLN A 396 31.51 39.99 -7.09
N GLY A 397 30.79 40.47 -8.11
CA GLY A 397 30.91 40.03 -9.50
C GLY A 397 29.78 39.11 -10.00
N ILE A 398 28.70 38.94 -9.22
CA ILE A 398 27.53 38.16 -9.63
C ILE A 398 26.50 39.06 -10.35
N ILE A 399 26.46 40.35 -10.04
CA ILE A 399 25.58 41.35 -10.69
C ILE A 399 26.42 42.27 -11.59
N GLU A 400 26.01 42.41 -12.85
CA GLU A 400 26.54 43.42 -13.77
C GLU A 400 25.52 44.54 -14.04
N LYS A 401 26.02 45.76 -14.22
CA LYS A 401 25.17 46.89 -14.59
C LYS A 401 24.92 46.85 -16.09
N VAL A 402 23.71 46.46 -16.48
CA VAL A 402 23.27 46.53 -17.88
C VAL A 402 23.20 48.01 -18.28
N MET A 403 23.99 48.41 -19.28
CA MET A 403 23.89 49.75 -19.85
C MET A 403 22.53 49.90 -20.53
N LYS A 404 21.92 51.09 -20.39
CA LYS A 404 20.59 51.41 -20.92
C LYS A 404 20.52 50.95 -22.38
N LEU A 405 19.63 50.00 -22.67
CA LEU A 405 19.21 49.70 -24.04
C LEU A 405 18.57 50.99 -24.57
N MET A 406 19.18 51.58 -25.62
CA MET A 406 18.62 52.74 -26.33
C MET A 406 17.32 52.37 -27.03
#